data_AF-A0A382TRB8-F1
#
_entry.id   AF-A0A382TRB8-F1
#
_cell.length_a   1.000
_cell.length_b   1.000
_cell.length_c   1.000
_cell.angle_alpha   90.00
_cell.angle_beta   90.00
_cell.angle_gamma   90.00
#
_symmetry.space_group_name_H-M   'P 1'
#
loop_
_entity.id
_entity.type
_entity.pdbx_description
1 polymer ?
#
loop_
_entity_poly.entity_id
_entity_poly.type
_entity_poly.pdbx_seq_one_letter_code
_entity_poly.pdbx_strand_id
1 'polypeptide(L)' 'SEYGSSVSGGSQNTASGVHSSVSGGNTNTASGVMSSVSGGNSRSATGNFDWAAGSLSEDQ' A
#
# COMPACT_ATOMS: atom_id res chain seq x y z
N SER A 1 -3.49 -13.00 -18.50
CA SER A 1 -3.25 -11.67 -17.89
C SER A 1 -2.61 -11.91 -16.53
N GLU A 2 -1.41 -11.38 -16.29
CA GLU A 2 -0.83 -11.36 -14.95
C GLU A 2 -1.39 -10.17 -14.18
N TYR A 3 -2.11 -10.48 -13.11
CA TYR A 3 -2.64 -9.50 -12.17
C TYR A 3 -1.57 -9.22 -11.11
N GLY A 4 -0.58 -8.39 -11.45
CA GLY A 4 0.58 -8.15 -10.58
C GLY A 4 0.25 -7.31 -9.33
N SER A 5 1.03 -7.52 -8.27
CA SER A 5 1.14 -6.62 -7.12
C SER A 5 2.54 -6.01 -7.07
N SER A 6 2.70 -4.86 -6.44
CA SER A 6 4.00 -4.19 -6.37
C SER A 6 4.32 -3.62 -4.99
N VAL A 7 5.57 -3.77 -4.59
CA VAL A 7 6.19 -3.06 -3.46
C VAL A 7 7.42 -2.35 -4.02
N SER A 8 7.40 -1.02 -4.09
CA SER A 8 8.51 -0.27 -4.71
C SER A 8 9.76 -0.18 -3.82
N GLY A 9 9.63 -0.41 -2.52
CA GLY A 9 10.76 -0.41 -1.58
C GLY A 9 10.36 -0.42 -0.11
N GLY A 10 11.32 -0.14 0.78
CA GLY A 10 11.12 -0.11 2.23
C GLY A 10 11.36 -1.45 2.91
N SER A 11 10.80 -1.64 4.11
CA SER A 11 11.02 -2.83 4.94
C SER A 11 9.70 -3.45 5.38
N GLN A 12 9.56 -4.78 5.19
CA GLN A 12 8.40 -5.56 5.67
C GLN A 12 7.05 -5.12 5.08
N ASN A 13 7.04 -4.64 3.85
CA ASN A 13 5.80 -4.28 3.15
C ASN A 13 5.22 -5.49 2.40
N THR A 14 3.90 -5.60 2.34
CA THR A 14 3.16 -6.66 1.66
C THR A 14 2.15 -6.07 0.69
N ALA A 15 2.27 -6.39 -0.60
CA ALA A 15 1.23 -6.16 -1.60
C ALA A 15 0.77 -7.52 -2.13
N SER A 16 -0.41 -7.98 -1.75
CA SER A 16 -0.91 -9.34 -2.06
C SER A 16 -2.23 -9.35 -2.82
N GLY A 17 -2.93 -8.23 -2.90
CA GLY A 17 -4.15 -8.11 -3.70
C GLY A 17 -3.85 -8.01 -5.20
N VAL A 18 -4.78 -8.46 -6.04
CA VAL A 18 -4.73 -8.25 -7.50
C VAL A 18 -4.65 -6.74 -7.80
N HIS A 19 -3.64 -6.30 -8.55
CA HIS A 19 -3.38 -4.87 -8.84
C HIS A 19 -3.15 -4.01 -7.57
N SER A 20 -2.73 -4.62 -6.46
CA SER A 20 -2.39 -3.86 -5.26
C SER A 20 -1.01 -3.23 -5.34
N SER A 21 -0.81 -2.13 -4.62
CA SER A 21 0.48 -1.44 -4.56
C SER A 21 0.83 -0.95 -3.17
N VAL A 22 2.12 -1.02 -2.82
CA VAL A 22 2.72 -0.31 -1.69
C VAL A 22 3.91 0.49 -2.20
N SER A 23 3.86 1.82 -2.17
CA SER A 23 4.95 2.66 -2.68
C SER A 23 6.21 2.62 -1.82
N GLY A 24 6.10 2.27 -0.53
CA GLY A 24 7.24 2.17 0.38
C GLY A 24 6.86 2.24 1.86
N GLY A 25 7.84 2.52 2.71
CA GLY A 25 7.65 2.65 4.16
C GLY A 25 8.03 1.39 4.95
N ASN A 26 7.43 1.22 6.13
CA ASN A 26 7.70 0.08 7.01
C ASN A 26 6.40 -0.61 7.46
N THR A 27 6.33 -1.93 7.27
CA THR A 27 5.22 -2.76 7.77
C THR A 27 3.85 -2.39 7.19
N ASN A 28 3.79 -2.01 5.92
CA ASN A 28 2.53 -1.67 5.24
C ASN A 28 1.92 -2.88 4.52
N THR A 29 0.58 -2.97 4.47
CA THR A 29 -0.14 -4.07 3.81
C THR A 29 -1.21 -3.54 2.85
N ALA A 30 -1.13 -3.92 1.57
CA ALA A 30 -2.19 -3.74 0.57
C ALA A 30 -2.68 -5.13 0.11
N SER A 31 -3.80 -5.60 0.63
CA SER A 31 -4.28 -6.98 0.39
C SER A 31 -5.60 -7.06 -0.37
N GLY A 32 -6.33 -5.95 -0.52
CA GLY A 32 -7.55 -5.89 -1.32
C GLY A 32 -7.28 -5.78 -2.82
N VAL A 33 -8.25 -6.16 -3.65
CA VAL A 33 -8.16 -5.98 -5.12
C VAL A 33 -8.11 -4.49 -5.44
N MET A 34 -7.14 -4.06 -6.25
CA MET A 34 -6.88 -2.66 -6.58
C MET A 34 -6.66 -1.75 -5.35
N SER A 35 -6.22 -2.31 -4.22
CA SER A 35 -5.88 -1.53 -3.03
C SER A 35 -4.53 -0.82 -3.16
N SER A 36 -4.32 0.28 -2.44
CA SER A 36 -3.03 0.97 -2.44
C SER A 36 -2.64 1.51 -1.06
N VAL A 37 -1.36 1.41 -0.75
CA VAL A 37 -0.74 2.15 0.36
C VAL A 37 0.35 3.06 -0.19
N SER A 38 0.17 4.38 -0.07
CA SER A 38 1.14 5.35 -0.60
C SER A 38 2.43 5.44 0.23
N GLY A 39 2.44 4.91 1.44
CA GLY A 39 3.60 4.87 2.33
C GLY A 39 3.24 5.09 3.80
N GLY A 40 4.26 5.21 4.64
CA GLY A 40 4.12 5.40 6.10
C GLY A 40 4.59 4.19 6.90
N ASN A 41 4.12 4.08 8.15
CA ASN A 41 4.41 2.97 9.05
C ASN A 41 3.10 2.28 9.46
N SER A 42 3.06 0.95 9.35
CA SER A 42 1.97 0.08 9.82
C SER A 42 0.59 0.44 9.26
N ARG A 43 0.49 0.73 7.96
CA ARG A 43 -0.78 1.01 7.26
C ARG A 43 -1.36 -0.25 6.65
N SER A 44 -2.68 -0.29 6.54
CA SER A 44 -3.40 -1.44 5.97
C SER A 44 -4.52 -0.95 5.04
N ALA A 45 -4.55 -1.49 3.83
CA ALA A 45 -5.63 -1.34 2.86
C ALA A 45 -6.11 -2.73 2.44
N THR A 46 -7.12 -3.26 3.13
CA THR A 46 -7.57 -4.65 2.98
C THR A 46 -8.84 -4.79 2.16
N GLY A 47 -9.59 -3.71 1.98
CA GLY A 47 -10.79 -3.68 1.15
C GLY A 47 -10.46 -3.62 -0.35
N ASN A 48 -11.40 -4.08 -1.19
CA ASN A 48 -11.29 -3.83 -2.63
C ASN A 48 -11.39 -2.33 -2.89
N PHE A 49 -10.50 -1.80 -3.73
CA PHE A 49 -10.37 -0.36 -4.04
C PHE A 49 -10.01 0.52 -2.83
N ASP A 50 -9.50 -0.08 -1.74
CA ASP A 50 -9.17 0.63 -0.51
C ASP A 50 -7.84 1.39 -0.64
N TRP A 51 -7.71 2.47 0.13
CA TRP A 51 -6.52 3.32 0.12
C TRP A 51 -6.12 3.73 1.55
N ALA A 52 -4.83 3.59 1.86
CA ALA A 52 -4.25 4.10 3.10
C ALA A 52 -2.98 4.93 2.84
N ALA A 53 -2.77 5.94 3.67
CA ALA A 53 -1.60 6.82 3.62
C ALA A 53 -1.16 7.23 5.03
N GLY A 54 0.06 7.79 5.12
CA GLY A 54 0.56 8.50 6.30
C GLY A 54 -0.26 9.75 6.64
N SER A 55 0.10 10.42 7.73
CA SER A 55 -0.46 11.74 8.07
C SER A 55 -0.10 12.75 7.00
N LEU A 56 -1.08 13.52 6.51
CA LEU A 56 -0.82 14.69 5.67
C LEU A 56 -0.11 15.74 6.52
N SER A 57 1.09 16.15 6.10
CA SER A 57 1.77 17.32 6.65
C SER A 57 1.92 18.32 5.52
N GLU A 58 0.98 19.26 5.43
CA GLU A 58 1.10 20.45 4.60
C GLU A 58 1.73 21.54 5.47
N ASP A 59 2.96 21.96 5.16
CA ASP A 59 3.36 23.31 5.54
C ASP A 59 2.64 24.27 4.58
N GLN A 60 2.05 25.32 5.15
CA GLN A 60 1.34 26.38 4.43
C GLN A 60 2.26 27.60 4.36
#